data_AF-D9ST98-F1
#
_entry.id   AF-D9ST98-F1
#
_cell.length_a   1.000
_cell.length_b   1.000
_cell.length_c   1.000
_cell.angle_alpha   90.00
_cell.angle_beta   90.00
_cell.angle_gamma   90.00
#
_symmetry.space_group_name_H-M   'P 1'
#
loop_
_entity.id
_entity.type
_entity.pdbx_description
1 polymer ?
#
loop_
_entity_poly.entity_id
_entity_poly.type
_entity_poly.pdbx_seq_one_letter_code
_entity_poly.pdbx_strand_id
1 'polypeptide(L)'
;MSQATIIDTKSETHNYDLVFTHESVTTTLSISYTGDDNFGIIYNSEFSGIKNGHVQGGPIPVSQNTQIKVHDNPDVIVTITQFNLDLQNHHISLHIRIDVDIPVIGKKNIFDQTLGGYYNPSVFGWKAIISEFKTKS
;
A
#
# COMPACT_ATOMS: atom_id res chain seq x y z
N MET A 1 3.22 19.59 10.24
CA MET A 1 2.95 18.25 9.68
C MET A 1 3.92 18.05 8.52
N SER A 2 4.91 17.18 8.67
CA SER A 2 5.89 16.84 7.61
C SER A 2 5.20 16.01 6.53
N GLN A 3 5.29 16.41 5.27
CA GLN A 3 4.62 15.73 4.15
C GLN A 3 5.52 14.60 3.62
N ALA A 4 5.02 13.37 3.59
CA ALA A 4 5.74 12.20 3.08
C ALA A 4 5.91 12.28 1.55
N THR A 5 7.04 11.79 1.01
CA THR A 5 7.28 11.69 -0.44
C THR A 5 6.91 10.30 -0.92
N ILE A 6 6.02 10.18 -1.89
CA ILE A 6 5.66 8.87 -2.48
C ILE A 6 6.83 8.38 -3.35
N ILE A 7 7.26 7.14 -3.13
CA ILE A 7 8.35 6.50 -3.88
C ILE A 7 7.77 5.67 -5.03
N ASP A 8 6.74 4.88 -4.74
CA ASP A 8 6.06 4.01 -5.71
C ASP A 8 4.59 3.86 -5.29
N THR A 9 3.73 3.60 -6.26
CA THR A 9 2.30 3.33 -6.06
C THR A 9 1.85 2.28 -7.05
N LYS A 10 1.19 1.23 -6.53
CA LYS A 10 0.62 0.18 -7.35
C LYS A 10 -0.81 -0.10 -6.93
N SER A 11 -1.61 -0.46 -7.92
CA SER A 11 -2.99 -0.85 -7.74
C SER A 11 -3.21 -2.26 -8.27
N GLU A 12 -4.01 -3.04 -7.57
CA GLU A 12 -4.43 -4.38 -7.97
C GLU A 12 -5.94 -4.52 -7.80
N THR A 13 -6.59 -5.09 -8.81
CA THR A 13 -8.04 -5.35 -8.79
C THR A 13 -8.26 -6.84 -8.90
N HIS A 14 -8.98 -7.39 -7.92
CA HIS A 14 -9.46 -8.77 -7.96
C HIS A 14 -10.97 -8.79 -8.07
N ASN A 15 -11.48 -9.70 -8.91
CA ASN A 15 -12.91 -9.96 -9.03
C ASN A 15 -13.19 -11.38 -8.56
N TYR A 16 -14.24 -11.53 -7.76
CA TYR A 16 -14.72 -12.78 -7.19
C TYR A 16 -16.14 -13.03 -7.66
N ASP A 17 -16.28 -13.93 -8.64
CA ASP A 17 -17.56 -14.40 -9.15
C ASP A 17 -18.07 -15.57 -8.31
N LEU A 18 -19.25 -15.41 -7.73
CA LEU A 18 -20.05 -16.48 -7.15
C LEU A 18 -21.34 -16.64 -7.95
N VAL A 19 -21.99 -17.80 -7.84
CA VAL A 19 -23.15 -18.20 -8.67
C VAL A 19 -24.26 -17.14 -8.75
N PHE A 20 -24.42 -16.29 -7.73
CA PHE A 20 -25.43 -15.23 -7.70
C PHE A 20 -24.90 -13.83 -7.39
N THR A 21 -23.58 -13.66 -7.23
CA THR A 21 -23.01 -12.41 -6.73
C THR A 21 -21.63 -12.14 -7.31
N HIS A 22 -21.30 -10.87 -7.51
CA HIS A 22 -20.00 -10.42 -7.98
C HIS A 22 -19.43 -9.45 -6.95
N GLU A 23 -18.21 -9.71 -6.50
CA GLU A 23 -17.45 -8.82 -5.62
C GLU A 23 -16.16 -8.39 -6.32
N SER A 24 -15.88 -7.10 -6.32
CA SER A 24 -14.64 -6.53 -6.85
C SER A 24 -13.94 -5.76 -5.76
N VAL A 25 -12.64 -6.03 -5.59
CA VAL A 25 -11.78 -5.37 -4.62
C VAL A 25 -10.63 -4.72 -5.38
N THR A 26 -10.53 -3.39 -5.28
CA THR A 26 -9.40 -2.64 -5.81
C THR A 26 -8.56 -2.11 -4.65
N THR A 27 -7.31 -2.56 -4.58
CA THR A 27 -6.36 -2.14 -3.56
C THR A 27 -5.25 -1.33 -4.18
N THR A 28 -5.05 -0.12 -3.70
CA THR A 28 -3.91 0.74 -4.02
C THR A 28 -3.00 0.84 -2.81
N LEU A 29 -1.71 0.54 -3.02
CA LEU A 29 -0.67 0.67 -2.03
C LEU A 29 0.40 1.64 -2.52
N SER A 30 0.82 2.52 -1.62
CA SER A 30 1.92 3.44 -1.84
C SER A 30 2.97 3.24 -0.77
N ILE A 31 4.23 3.19 -1.18
CA ILE A 31 5.37 3.31 -0.27
C ILE A 31 5.82 4.77 -0.25
N SER A 32 6.05 5.29 0.94
CA SER A 32 6.41 6.69 1.16
C SER A 32 7.68 6.81 2.00
N TYR A 33 8.52 7.79 1.65
CA TYR A 33 9.63 8.24 2.47
C TYR A 33 9.14 9.32 3.43
N THR A 34 9.29 9.09 4.73
CA THR A 34 8.85 10.03 5.78
C THR A 34 9.98 10.88 6.35
N GLY A 35 11.21 10.69 5.87
CA GLY A 35 12.42 11.35 6.37
C GLY A 35 13.22 10.48 7.34
N ASP A 36 14.49 10.83 7.55
CA ASP A 36 15.42 10.14 8.48
C ASP A 36 15.47 8.62 8.25
N ASP A 37 15.53 8.20 6.98
CA ASP A 37 15.55 6.79 6.57
C ASP A 37 14.33 5.98 7.03
N ASN A 38 13.22 6.66 7.32
CA ASN A 38 11.95 6.03 7.67
C ASN A 38 11.02 5.94 6.46
N PHE A 39 10.30 4.83 6.40
CA PHE A 39 9.37 4.52 5.33
C PHE A 39 8.01 4.11 5.90
N GLY A 40 6.96 4.51 5.19
CA GLY A 40 5.58 4.21 5.54
C GLY A 40 4.82 3.62 4.36
N ILE A 41 3.99 2.61 4.62
CA ILE A 41 3.01 2.11 3.66
C ILE A 41 1.69 2.83 3.89
N ILE A 42 1.14 3.39 2.83
CA ILE A 42 -0.22 3.93 2.78
C ILE A 42 -1.04 2.96 1.93
N TYR A 43 -2.22 2.58 2.42
CA TYR A 43 -3.09 1.66 1.71
C TYR A 43 -4.51 2.21 1.59
N ASN A 44 -5.13 1.87 0.46
CA ASN A 44 -6.50 2.19 0.14
C ASN A 44 -7.14 0.98 -0.55
N SER A 45 -8.19 0.40 0.02
CA SER A 45 -8.96 -0.69 -0.58
C SER A 45 -10.42 -0.27 -0.74
N GLU A 46 -10.91 -0.37 -1.97
CA GLU A 46 -12.30 -0.14 -2.35
C GLU A 46 -12.96 -1.48 -2.67
N PHE A 47 -14.11 -1.72 -2.06
CA PHE A 47 -14.92 -2.92 -2.20
C PHE A 47 -16.21 -2.55 -2.91
N SER A 48 -16.59 -3.31 -3.94
CA SER A 48 -17.84 -3.11 -4.66
C SER A 48 -18.52 -4.44 -5.00
N GLY A 49 -19.84 -4.52 -4.85
CA GLY A 49 -20.57 -5.77 -5.01
C GLY A 49 -21.85 -5.82 -4.17
N ILE A 50 -22.04 -6.91 -3.42
CA ILE A 50 -23.11 -7.06 -2.43
C ILE A 50 -22.94 -6.01 -1.33
N LYS A 51 -21.70 -5.77 -0.89
CA LYS A 51 -21.38 -4.78 0.13
C LYS A 51 -20.28 -3.84 -0.34
N ASN A 52 -20.70 -2.63 -0.69
CA ASN A 52 -19.76 -1.56 -0.96
C ASN A 52 -19.07 -1.11 0.33
N GLY A 53 -17.78 -0.80 0.22
CA GLY A 53 -16.99 -0.39 1.37
C GLY A 53 -15.69 0.26 0.94
N HIS A 54 -15.09 0.98 1.87
CA HIS A 54 -13.82 1.65 1.66
C HIS A 54 -13.01 1.53 2.95
N VAL A 55 -11.79 1.01 2.83
CA VAL A 55 -10.85 0.90 3.95
C VAL A 55 -9.56 1.57 3.53
N GLN A 56 -9.19 2.63 4.23
CA GLN A 56 -7.93 3.33 4.04
C GLN A 56 -7.17 3.39 5.36
N GLY A 57 -5.84 3.39 5.28
CA GLY A 57 -5.01 3.52 6.47
C GLY A 57 -3.53 3.74 6.17
N GLY A 58 -2.77 3.90 7.25
CA GLY A 58 -1.35 4.23 7.23
C GLY A 58 -1.06 5.69 7.61
N PRO A 59 0.23 6.09 7.61
CA PRO A 59 1.39 5.28 7.23
C PRO A 59 1.71 4.18 8.25
N ILE A 60 1.78 2.93 7.79
CA ILE A 60 2.28 1.81 8.58
C ILE A 60 3.81 1.86 8.49
N PRO A 61 4.54 2.05 9.60
CA PRO A 61 6.00 2.12 9.55
C PRO A 61 6.58 0.77 9.11
N VAL A 62 7.57 0.81 8.23
CA VAL A 62 8.27 -0.38 7.72
C VAL A 62 9.76 -0.23 7.89
N SER A 63 10.35 -1.17 8.61
CA SER A 63 11.80 -1.24 8.82
C SER A 63 12.39 -2.61 8.51
N GLN A 64 11.54 -3.62 8.29
CA GLN A 64 11.96 -5.01 8.09
C GLN A 64 10.78 -5.85 7.57
N ASN A 65 11.07 -7.12 7.26
CA ASN A 65 10.04 -8.13 7.05
C ASN A 65 9.15 -8.23 8.29
N THR A 66 7.84 -8.20 8.10
CA THR A 66 6.88 -8.18 9.20
C THR A 66 5.52 -8.67 8.73
N GLN A 67 4.67 -9.06 9.68
CA GLN A 67 3.27 -9.34 9.46
C GLN A 67 2.46 -8.53 10.47
N ILE A 68 1.53 -7.73 9.97
CA ILE A 68 0.77 -6.78 10.78
C ILE A 68 -0.71 -7.01 10.51
N LYS A 69 -1.47 -7.24 11.57
CA LYS A 69 -2.93 -7.17 11.51
C LYS A 69 -3.34 -5.71 11.65
N VAL A 70 -3.96 -5.15 10.61
CA VAL A 70 -4.30 -3.70 10.55
C VAL A 70 -5.77 -3.44 10.81
N HIS A 71 -6.60 -4.47 10.79
CA HIS A 71 -8.03 -4.39 11.08
C HIS A 71 -8.56 -5.74 11.57
N ASP A 72 -9.52 -5.72 12.49
CA ASP A 72 -10.05 -6.92 13.17
C ASP A 72 -11.39 -7.44 12.62
N ASN A 73 -12.14 -6.64 11.84
CA ASN A 73 -13.39 -7.11 11.22
C ASN A 73 -13.85 -6.24 10.02
N PRO A 74 -13.50 -6.59 8.77
CA PRO A 74 -12.86 -7.83 8.37
C PRO A 74 -11.41 -7.91 8.85
N ASP A 75 -10.91 -9.13 9.05
CA ASP A 75 -9.50 -9.37 9.34
C ASP A 75 -8.66 -8.95 8.13
N VAL A 76 -7.80 -7.94 8.30
CA VAL A 76 -6.87 -7.47 7.27
C VAL A 76 -5.45 -7.70 7.77
N ILE A 77 -4.69 -8.54 7.06
CA ILE A 77 -3.32 -8.89 7.39
C ILE A 77 -2.41 -8.42 6.26
N VAL A 78 -1.47 -7.54 6.59
CA VAL A 78 -0.43 -7.06 5.70
C VAL A 78 0.85 -7.84 6.01
N THR A 79 1.40 -8.53 5.02
CA THR A 79 2.65 -9.27 5.12
C THR A 79 3.69 -8.60 4.23
N ILE A 80 4.82 -8.22 4.82
CA ILE A 80 5.96 -7.60 4.15
C ILE A 80 7.11 -8.58 4.17
N THR A 81 7.64 -8.88 3.00
CA THR A 81 8.79 -9.77 2.81
C THR A 81 9.78 -9.15 1.84
N GLN A 82 10.96 -9.76 1.71
CA GLN A 82 12.01 -9.30 0.79
C GLN A 82 12.38 -7.81 0.99
N PHE A 83 12.27 -7.31 2.22
CA PHE A 83 12.65 -5.94 2.55
C PHE A 83 14.14 -5.75 2.27
N ASN A 84 14.44 -4.76 1.43
CA ASN A 84 15.78 -4.36 1.07
C ASN A 84 15.86 -2.84 1.07
N LEU A 85 16.71 -2.30 1.93
CA LEU A 85 17.02 -0.87 2.02
C LEU A 85 18.49 -0.67 1.72
N ASP A 86 18.76 -0.05 0.58
CA ASP A 86 20.08 0.38 0.15
C ASP A 86 20.24 1.87 0.43
N LEU A 87 20.85 2.18 1.57
CA LEU A 87 21.11 3.56 1.99
C LEU A 87 22.13 4.26 1.10
N GLN A 88 23.06 3.53 0.47
CA GLN A 88 24.11 4.12 -0.36
C GLN A 88 23.57 4.58 -1.71
N ASN A 89 22.68 3.78 -2.29
CA ASN A 89 22.03 4.10 -3.57
C ASN A 89 20.66 4.77 -3.40
N HIS A 90 20.27 5.07 -2.16
CA HIS A 90 18.96 5.64 -1.80
C HIS A 90 17.81 4.90 -2.47
N HIS A 91 17.79 3.58 -2.32
CA HIS A 91 16.81 2.71 -2.94
C HIS A 91 16.15 1.81 -1.88
N ILE A 92 14.86 1.59 -2.02
CA ILE A 92 14.09 0.65 -1.20
C ILE A 92 13.29 -0.27 -2.09
N SER A 93 13.18 -1.54 -1.70
CA SER A 93 12.25 -2.49 -2.28
C SER A 93 11.71 -3.42 -1.21
N LEU A 94 10.44 -3.78 -1.35
CA LEU A 94 9.77 -4.72 -0.47
C LEU A 94 8.59 -5.37 -1.20
N HIS A 95 8.33 -6.61 -0.87
CA HIS A 95 7.21 -7.37 -1.39
C HIS A 95 6.05 -7.34 -0.39
N ILE A 96 4.88 -6.83 -0.80
CA ILE A 96 3.69 -6.75 0.03
C ILE A 96 2.65 -7.74 -0.47
N ARG A 97 2.12 -8.50 0.49
CA ARG A 97 0.92 -9.29 0.34
C ARG A 97 -0.15 -8.81 1.32
N ILE A 98 -1.35 -8.51 0.85
CA ILE A 98 -2.52 -8.24 1.71
C ILE A 98 -3.51 -9.38 1.60
N ASP A 99 -3.84 -9.98 2.75
CA ASP A 99 -4.94 -10.93 2.87
C ASP A 99 -6.09 -10.31 3.67
N VAL A 100 -7.31 -10.44 3.16
CA VAL A 100 -8.54 -9.96 3.78
C VAL A 100 -9.54 -11.09 3.93
N ASP A 101 -10.20 -11.19 5.08
CA ASP A 101 -11.35 -12.07 5.26
C ASP A 101 -12.61 -11.39 4.73
N ILE A 102 -13.02 -11.77 3.51
CA ILE A 102 -14.20 -11.19 2.86
C ILE A 102 -15.43 -11.99 3.30
N PRO A 103 -16.48 -11.35 3.85
CA PRO A 103 -17.70 -12.05 4.25
C PRO A 103 -18.24 -12.94 3.11
N VAL A 104 -18.70 -14.15 3.44
CA VAL A 104 -19.22 -15.16 2.49
C VAL A 104 -18.16 -15.83 1.60
N ILE A 105 -17.08 -15.13 1.24
CA ILE A 105 -16.01 -15.63 0.34
C ILE A 105 -14.84 -16.25 1.13
N GLY A 106 -14.65 -15.83 2.38
CA GLY A 106 -13.54 -16.22 3.25
C GLY A 106 -12.26 -15.42 2.98
N LYS A 107 -11.13 -15.91 3.52
CA LYS A 107 -9.83 -15.27 3.37
C LYS A 107 -9.34 -15.29 1.92
N LYS A 108 -9.07 -14.11 1.37
CA LYS A 108 -8.54 -13.91 0.02
C LYS A 108 -7.35 -12.96 0.03
N ASN A 109 -6.42 -13.23 -0.88
CA ASN A 109 -5.37 -12.28 -1.21
C ASN A 109 -5.95 -11.19 -2.12
N ILE A 110 -5.74 -9.93 -1.79
CA ILE A 110 -6.28 -8.77 -2.55
C ILE A 110 -5.21 -7.83 -3.07
N PHE A 111 -3.94 -8.18 -2.84
CA PHE A 111 -2.76 -7.49 -3.34
C PHE A 111 -1.54 -8.38 -3.13
N ASP A 112 -0.71 -8.56 -4.15
CA ASP A 112 0.52 -9.35 -4.08
C ASP A 112 1.56 -8.79 -5.05
N GLN A 113 2.27 -7.73 -4.62
CA GLN A 113 3.23 -7.04 -5.49
C GLN A 113 4.45 -6.52 -4.73
N THR A 114 5.55 -6.42 -5.47
CA THR A 114 6.76 -5.71 -5.03
C THR A 114 6.61 -4.22 -5.29
N LEU A 115 6.73 -3.41 -4.24
CA LEU A 115 6.91 -1.97 -4.31
C LEU A 115 8.39 -1.64 -4.19
N GLY A 116 8.83 -0.57 -4.85
CA GLY A 116 10.18 -0.10 -4.66
C GLY A 116 10.55 1.03 -5.59
N GLY A 117 11.63 1.71 -5.25
CA GLY A 117 12.13 2.81 -6.03
C GLY A 117 13.21 3.58 -5.30
N TYR A 118 13.70 4.60 -5.99
CA TYR A 118 14.67 5.54 -5.43
C TYR A 118 13.95 6.60 -4.60
N TYR A 119 14.56 6.99 -3.48
CA TYR A 119 14.12 8.10 -2.67
C TYR A 119 15.22 9.16 -2.63
N ASN A 120 14.84 10.40 -2.34
CA ASN A 120 15.81 11.49 -2.18
C ASN A 120 15.90 11.86 -0.70
N PRO A 121 17.00 11.51 0.00
CA PRO A 121 17.15 11.84 1.41
C PRO A 121 17.29 13.34 1.66
N SER A 122 17.61 14.13 0.63
CA SER A 122 17.66 15.59 0.71
C SER A 122 16.27 16.24 0.59
N VAL A 123 15.25 15.49 0.18
CA VAL A 123 13.87 15.97 0.17
C VAL A 123 13.26 15.73 1.54
N PHE A 124 13.47 16.70 2.43
CA PHE A 124 12.62 16.88 3.60
C PHE A 124 11.32 17.55 3.15
N GLY A 125 10.29 16.75 2.89
CA GLY A 125 8.87 17.10 2.91
C GLY A 125 8.36 18.44 2.35
N TRP A 126 9.04 19.14 1.42
CA TRP A 126 8.56 20.44 0.91
C TRP A 126 8.83 20.79 -0.57
N LYS A 127 9.33 19.89 -1.42
CA LYS A 127 9.56 20.23 -2.85
C LYS A 127 9.05 19.26 -3.92
N ALA A 128 8.58 18.06 -3.58
CA ALA A 128 8.25 17.06 -4.60
C ALA A 128 6.81 17.11 -5.16
N ILE A 129 5.84 17.67 -4.43
CA ILE A 129 4.42 17.55 -4.84
C ILE A 129 3.97 18.64 -5.84
N ILE A 130 4.74 19.73 -5.99
CA ILE A 130 4.33 20.85 -6.87
C ILE A 130 4.74 20.63 -8.35
N SER A 131 5.65 19.70 -8.67
CA SER A 131 6.05 19.45 -10.07
C SER A 131 5.13 18.46 -10.80
N GLU A 132 4.59 17.43 -10.14
CA GLU A 132 3.78 16.41 -10.83
C GLU A 132 2.32 16.84 -11.11
N PHE A 133 1.77 17.78 -10.33
CA PHE A 133 0.43 18.33 -10.58
C PHE A 133 0.40 19.44 -11.64
N LYS A 134 1.55 19.95 -12.11
CA LYS A 134 1.61 21.01 -13.13
C LYS A 134 1.84 20.52 -14.56
N THR A 135 2.11 19.23 -14.77
CA THR A 135 2.39 18.67 -16.10
C THR A 135 1.22 17.89 -16.72
N LYS A 136 0.04 17.92 -16.10
CA LYS A 136 -1.23 17.50 -16.73
C LYS A 136 -2.26 18.62 -16.59
N SER A 137 -2.06 19.69 -17.36
CA SER A 137 -3.05 20.72 -17.66
C SER A 137 -3.18 20.83 -19.18
#